data_AF-G5SCJ6-F1
#
_entry.id   AF-G5SCJ6-F1
#
_cell.length_a   1.000
_cell.length_b   1.000
_cell.length_c   1.000
_cell.angle_alpha   90.00
_cell.angle_beta   90.00
_cell.angle_gamma   90.00
#
_symmetry.space_group_name_H-M   'P 1'
#
loop_
_entity.id
_entity.type
_entity.pdbx_description
1 polymer ?
#
loop_
_entity_poly.entity_id
_entity_poly.type
_entity_poly.pdbx_seq_one_letter_code
_entity_poly.pdbx_strand_id
1 'polypeptide(L)'
;MRKKAVGLLGNAKGAAKPIPFAEDTCVPPEHLADYIAEFRALLDGHGLSYGMFGHVDAGVLHVRPALDMCDPQQELLMKQISDEVVALTARYGGLLWGEHGKGFRAEYSPAFFGEVLYGELRKIKAAFDPHNRLNPGKICPPQGIEAPMMKVDAVKRGTWDRQIPLAVRQTWRGAMECNGNGLCFNFDAKSPMCPSMKISLNRIHSPKGRATLVREWLRLLADRGVDPLKLEKELPEKRASLRTLIARTRNSWHKRKGEYDFSHEVKEAMSGCLACKACTTQCPIKIDVPEFRSRFLQLYHTRYLRPVRDHLVATVETYAPLMAARAPKTFTADGACAKDL
;
A
#
# COMPACT_ATOMS: atom_id res chain seq x y z
N MET A 1 -20.15 -3.59 12.45
CA MET A 1 -19.38 -4.82 12.13
C MET A 1 -18.91 -4.88 10.66
N ARG A 2 -19.77 -4.59 9.65
CA ARG A 2 -19.44 -4.69 8.20
C ARG A 2 -18.17 -3.93 7.75
N LYS A 3 -18.00 -2.66 8.13
CA LYS A 3 -16.83 -1.81 7.75
C LYS A 3 -15.47 -2.43 8.10
N LYS A 4 -15.40 -3.26 9.15
CA LYS A 4 -14.16 -3.98 9.53
C LYS A 4 -13.99 -5.30 8.77
N ALA A 5 -15.07 -5.97 8.38
CA ALA A 5 -15.06 -7.25 7.69
C ALA A 5 -14.59 -7.14 6.22
N VAL A 6 -14.88 -6.02 5.55
CA VAL A 6 -14.44 -5.76 4.17
C VAL A 6 -12.91 -5.81 4.01
N GLY A 7 -12.17 -5.40 5.04
CA GLY A 7 -10.73 -5.50 5.04
C GLY A 7 -10.21 -6.94 5.18
N LEU A 8 -10.96 -7.84 5.84
CA LEU A 8 -10.58 -9.25 6.02
C LEU A 8 -10.60 -10.01 4.69
N LEU A 9 -11.53 -9.68 3.80
CA LEU A 9 -11.56 -10.24 2.43
C LEU A 9 -10.26 -9.96 1.67
N GLY A 10 -9.63 -8.81 1.92
CA GLY A 10 -8.34 -8.46 1.32
C GLY A 10 -7.16 -9.31 1.81
N ASN A 11 -7.32 -10.06 2.90
CA ASN A 11 -6.31 -10.97 3.45
C ASN A 11 -6.51 -12.43 3.00
N ALA A 12 -7.28 -12.67 1.93
CA ALA A 12 -7.43 -14.00 1.34
C ALA A 12 -6.07 -14.62 0.97
N LYS A 13 -5.94 -15.95 1.08
CA LYS A 13 -4.74 -16.68 0.66
C LYS A 13 -4.64 -16.68 -0.88
N GLY A 14 -3.42 -16.81 -1.40
CA GLY A 14 -3.16 -16.82 -2.85
C GLY A 14 -2.76 -15.47 -3.44
N ALA A 15 -2.37 -15.48 -4.72
CA ALA A 15 -1.95 -14.31 -5.47
C ALA A 15 -3.15 -13.44 -5.88
N ALA A 16 -4.24 -14.07 -6.30
CA ALA A 16 -5.50 -13.39 -6.59
C ALA A 16 -6.09 -12.78 -5.31
N LYS A 17 -6.45 -11.49 -5.36
CA LYS A 17 -7.03 -10.75 -4.24
C LYS A 17 -8.38 -10.16 -4.62
N PRO A 18 -9.40 -10.19 -3.74
CA PRO A 18 -10.65 -9.49 -3.97
C PRO A 18 -10.42 -7.99 -4.14
N ILE A 19 -10.73 -7.46 -5.32
CA ILE A 19 -10.48 -6.06 -5.68
C ILE A 19 -11.78 -5.28 -5.96
N PRO A 20 -11.87 -4.02 -5.51
CA PRO A 20 -13.07 -3.19 -5.64
C PRO A 20 -13.14 -2.49 -7.00
N PHE A 21 -13.37 -3.23 -8.08
CA PHE A 21 -13.51 -2.64 -9.43
C PHE A 21 -14.90 -2.81 -10.05
N ALA A 22 -15.62 -3.86 -9.64
CA ALA A 22 -17.01 -4.14 -10.03
C ALA A 22 -17.98 -4.02 -8.84
N GLU A 23 -17.64 -3.17 -7.86
CA GLU A 23 -18.47 -2.96 -6.66
C GLU A 23 -19.39 -1.74 -6.82
N ASP A 24 -20.36 -1.68 -5.92
CA ASP A 24 -21.19 -0.50 -5.65
C ASP A 24 -22.22 -0.18 -6.73
N THR A 25 -22.74 -1.23 -7.36
CA THR A 25 -23.86 -1.12 -8.30
C THR A 25 -25.18 -1.07 -7.54
N CYS A 26 -26.07 -0.17 -7.94
CA CYS A 26 -27.41 -0.02 -7.36
C CYS A 26 -28.45 -0.31 -8.44
N VAL A 27 -29.42 -1.18 -8.16
CA VAL A 27 -30.57 -1.43 -9.05
C VAL A 27 -31.87 -1.27 -8.26
N PRO A 28 -33.02 -1.01 -8.90
CA PRO A 28 -34.31 -1.02 -8.21
C PRO A 28 -34.48 -2.34 -7.42
N PRO A 29 -34.89 -2.32 -6.14
CA PRO A 29 -34.97 -3.52 -5.30
C PRO A 29 -35.81 -4.65 -5.90
N GLU A 30 -36.85 -4.32 -6.66
CA GLU A 30 -37.70 -5.26 -7.40
C GLU A 30 -36.95 -6.08 -8.45
N HIS A 31 -35.82 -5.58 -8.95
CA HIS A 31 -34.96 -6.26 -9.93
C HIS A 31 -33.71 -6.89 -9.31
N LEU A 32 -33.49 -6.71 -8.01
CA LEU A 32 -32.24 -7.09 -7.35
C LEU A 32 -31.97 -8.60 -7.43
N ALA A 33 -33.00 -9.44 -7.31
CA ALA A 33 -32.84 -10.89 -7.34
C ALA A 33 -32.31 -11.38 -8.70
N ASP A 34 -32.95 -10.93 -9.79
CA ASP A 34 -32.55 -11.28 -11.16
C ASP A 34 -31.17 -10.69 -11.49
N TYR A 35 -30.93 -9.45 -11.08
CA TYR A 35 -29.62 -8.81 -11.24
C TYR A 35 -28.50 -9.59 -10.54
N ILE A 36 -28.73 -10.08 -9.31
CA ILE A 36 -27.77 -10.92 -8.59
C ILE A 36 -27.53 -12.23 -9.35
N ALA A 37 -28.58 -12.88 -9.87
CA ALA A 37 -28.45 -14.13 -10.61
C ALA A 37 -27.60 -13.95 -11.89
N GLU A 38 -27.88 -12.92 -12.68
CA GLU A 38 -27.12 -12.62 -13.89
C GLU A 38 -25.68 -12.17 -13.60
N PHE A 39 -25.46 -11.36 -12.55
CA PHE A 39 -24.12 -10.94 -12.17
C PHE A 39 -23.29 -12.14 -11.69
N ARG A 40 -23.88 -13.07 -10.94
CA ARG A 40 -23.21 -14.32 -10.58
C ARG A 40 -22.86 -15.15 -11.80
N ALA A 41 -23.80 -15.35 -12.72
CA ALA A 41 -23.57 -16.09 -13.96
C ALA A 41 -22.43 -15.47 -14.80
N LEU A 42 -22.35 -14.13 -14.87
CA LEU A 42 -21.27 -13.40 -15.52
C LEU A 42 -19.91 -13.73 -14.88
N LEU A 43 -19.81 -13.62 -13.55
CA LEU A 43 -18.55 -13.87 -12.84
C LEU A 43 -18.15 -15.35 -12.84
N ASP A 44 -19.12 -16.24 -12.71
CA ASP A 44 -18.94 -17.69 -12.77
C ASP A 44 -18.49 -18.11 -14.19
N GLY A 45 -19.01 -17.46 -15.23
CA GLY A 45 -18.58 -17.64 -16.63
C GLY A 45 -17.13 -17.28 -16.89
N HIS A 46 -16.57 -16.34 -16.12
CA HIS A 46 -15.13 -16.00 -16.14
C HIS A 46 -14.31 -16.85 -15.16
N GLY A 47 -14.92 -17.80 -14.45
CA GLY A 47 -14.24 -18.70 -13.52
C GLY A 47 -13.67 -18.00 -12.28
N LEU A 48 -14.24 -16.86 -11.87
CA LEU A 48 -13.70 -16.06 -10.78
C LEU A 48 -14.29 -16.46 -9.42
N SER A 49 -13.45 -16.41 -8.38
CA SER A 49 -13.94 -16.36 -7.01
C SER A 49 -14.24 -14.92 -6.61
N TYR A 50 -15.33 -14.69 -5.88
CA TYR A 50 -15.74 -13.34 -5.50
C TYR A 50 -16.41 -13.30 -4.13
N GLY A 51 -16.29 -12.14 -3.46
CA GLY A 51 -17.13 -11.79 -2.33
C GLY A 51 -18.27 -10.91 -2.80
N MET A 52 -19.50 -11.22 -2.40
CA MET A 52 -20.71 -10.44 -2.72
C MET A 52 -21.47 -10.12 -1.43
N PHE A 53 -21.73 -8.85 -1.18
CA PHE A 53 -22.46 -8.34 0.00
C PHE A 53 -23.14 -7.03 -0.36
N GLY A 54 -24.18 -6.61 0.36
CA GLY A 54 -24.92 -5.42 -0.03
C GLY A 54 -25.94 -4.92 1.00
N HIS A 55 -26.65 -3.88 0.59
CA HIS A 55 -27.80 -3.30 1.27
C HIS A 55 -29.03 -3.62 0.41
N VAL A 56 -29.68 -4.74 0.72
CA VAL A 56 -30.83 -5.27 -0.05
C VAL A 56 -31.98 -4.27 -0.06
N ASP A 57 -32.19 -3.56 1.06
CA ASP A 57 -33.17 -2.50 1.24
C ASP A 57 -32.97 -1.30 0.29
N ALA A 58 -31.71 -1.03 -0.09
CA ALA A 58 -31.35 0.05 -1.00
C ALA A 58 -31.03 -0.43 -2.43
N GLY A 59 -31.11 -1.73 -2.70
CA GLY A 59 -30.73 -2.29 -3.99
C GLY A 59 -29.23 -2.21 -4.31
N VAL A 60 -28.38 -1.95 -3.31
CA VAL A 60 -26.93 -1.75 -3.47
C VAL A 60 -26.18 -3.06 -3.29
N LEU A 61 -25.31 -3.40 -4.26
CA LEU A 61 -24.47 -4.58 -4.25
C LEU A 61 -22.99 -4.21 -4.33
N HIS A 62 -22.21 -4.74 -3.39
CA HIS A 62 -20.76 -4.68 -3.38
C HIS A 62 -20.19 -6.05 -3.77
N VAL A 63 -19.58 -6.10 -4.95
CA VAL A 63 -18.98 -7.32 -5.50
C VAL A 63 -17.48 -7.12 -5.66
N ARG A 64 -16.71 -8.07 -5.17
CA ARG A 64 -15.24 -8.04 -5.21
C ARG A 64 -14.70 -9.32 -5.82
N PRO A 65 -14.59 -9.37 -7.16
CA PRO A 65 -13.91 -10.48 -7.83
C PRO A 65 -12.43 -10.52 -7.44
N ALA A 66 -11.91 -11.73 -7.29
CA ALA A 66 -10.52 -11.97 -6.95
C ALA A 66 -9.67 -12.10 -8.22
N LEU A 67 -8.73 -11.17 -8.41
CA LEU A 67 -7.81 -11.15 -9.55
C LEU A 67 -6.37 -10.98 -9.06
N ASP A 68 -5.41 -11.58 -9.76
CA ASP A 68 -3.99 -11.28 -9.64
C ASP A 68 -3.62 -10.15 -10.60
N MET A 69 -3.52 -8.93 -10.08
CA MET A 69 -3.14 -7.77 -10.89
C MET A 69 -1.67 -7.79 -11.36
N CYS A 70 -0.85 -8.76 -10.92
CA CYS A 70 0.47 -8.99 -11.50
C CYS A 70 0.40 -9.80 -12.79
N ASP A 71 -0.69 -10.50 -13.06
CA ASP A 71 -0.95 -11.23 -14.30
C ASP A 71 -1.51 -10.27 -15.37
N PRO A 72 -0.82 -10.06 -16.51
CA PRO A 72 -1.29 -9.19 -17.58
C PRO A 72 -2.66 -9.61 -18.15
N GLN A 73 -2.96 -10.90 -18.21
CA GLN A 73 -4.24 -11.37 -18.76
C GLN A 73 -5.41 -11.03 -17.83
N GLN A 74 -5.20 -11.17 -16.52
CA GLN A 74 -6.20 -10.78 -15.53
C GLN A 74 -6.40 -9.27 -15.42
N GLU A 75 -5.37 -8.48 -15.75
CA GLU A 75 -5.54 -7.02 -15.87
C GLU A 75 -6.45 -6.63 -17.05
N LEU A 76 -6.34 -7.32 -18.19
CA LEU A 76 -7.26 -7.14 -19.32
C LEU A 76 -8.68 -7.60 -18.96
N LEU A 77 -8.79 -8.76 -18.30
CA LEU A 77 -10.06 -9.29 -17.81
C LEU A 77 -10.78 -8.31 -16.87
N MET A 78 -10.03 -7.59 -16.03
CA MET A 78 -10.59 -6.56 -15.16
C MET A 78 -11.35 -5.47 -15.94
N LYS A 79 -10.82 -5.03 -17.09
CA LYS A 79 -11.50 -4.04 -17.96
C LYS A 79 -12.73 -4.65 -18.60
N GLN A 80 -12.61 -5.85 -19.17
CA GLN A 80 -13.71 -6.56 -19.79
C GLN A 80 -14.90 -6.73 -18.82
N ILE A 81 -14.66 -7.26 -17.62
CA ILE A 81 -15.70 -7.42 -16.60
C ILE A 81 -16.29 -6.08 -16.18
N SER A 82 -15.48 -5.01 -16.11
CA SER A 82 -16.00 -3.68 -15.79
C SER A 82 -17.02 -3.22 -16.82
N ASP A 83 -16.75 -3.42 -18.11
CA ASP A 83 -17.66 -3.05 -19.20
C ASP A 83 -18.92 -3.92 -19.22
N GLU A 84 -18.78 -5.24 -19.02
CA GLU A 84 -19.91 -6.16 -18.95
C GLU A 84 -20.83 -5.84 -17.76
N VAL A 85 -20.26 -5.52 -16.59
CA VAL A 85 -21.02 -5.09 -15.42
C VAL A 85 -21.70 -3.76 -15.67
N VAL A 86 -21.04 -2.82 -16.38
CA VAL A 86 -21.66 -1.54 -16.75
C VAL A 86 -22.89 -1.77 -17.63
N ALA A 87 -22.77 -2.62 -18.65
CA ALA A 87 -23.88 -2.97 -19.52
C ALA A 87 -24.99 -3.69 -18.76
N LEU A 88 -24.64 -4.64 -17.88
CA LEU A 88 -25.58 -5.36 -17.03
C LEU A 88 -26.37 -4.39 -16.13
N THR A 89 -25.69 -3.51 -15.39
CA THR A 89 -26.34 -2.53 -14.52
C THR A 89 -27.28 -1.61 -15.32
N ALA A 90 -26.88 -1.17 -16.51
CA ALA A 90 -27.71 -0.32 -17.36
C ALA A 90 -29.00 -1.02 -17.84
N ARG A 91 -28.95 -2.33 -18.16
CA ARG A 91 -30.14 -3.11 -18.56
C ARG A 91 -31.22 -3.14 -17.49
N TYR A 92 -30.82 -3.10 -16.22
CA TYR A 92 -31.74 -3.07 -15.08
C TYR A 92 -32.09 -1.66 -14.58
N GLY A 93 -31.77 -0.61 -15.36
CA GLY A 93 -32.02 0.78 -14.97
C GLY A 93 -31.22 1.22 -13.75
N GLY A 94 -30.10 0.57 -13.47
CA GLY A 94 -29.27 0.81 -12.29
C GLY A 94 -28.20 1.89 -12.45
N LEU A 95 -27.47 2.09 -11.36
CA LEU A 95 -26.37 3.04 -11.23
C LEU A 95 -25.07 2.30 -10.91
N LEU A 96 -23.96 2.75 -11.49
CA LEU A 96 -22.63 2.16 -11.29
C LEU A 96 -21.99 2.50 -9.94
N TRP A 97 -22.54 3.51 -9.26
CA TRP A 97 -22.06 4.09 -8.01
C TRP A 97 -23.24 4.42 -7.11
N GLY A 98 -23.48 3.57 -6.11
CA GLY A 98 -24.45 3.81 -5.05
C GLY A 98 -23.87 4.66 -3.92
N GLU A 99 -22.77 4.21 -3.31
CA GLU A 99 -22.18 4.80 -2.09
C GLU A 99 -20.73 5.25 -2.28
N HIS A 100 -19.95 4.54 -3.09
CA HIS A 100 -18.51 4.72 -3.24
C HIS A 100 -18.15 5.69 -4.37
N GLY A 101 -17.02 6.39 -4.21
CA GLY A 101 -16.60 7.43 -5.15
C GLY A 101 -16.19 6.91 -6.54
N LYS A 102 -16.33 7.78 -7.56
CA LYS A 102 -16.18 7.47 -9.01
C LYS A 102 -14.72 7.25 -9.49
N GLY A 103 -13.78 7.00 -8.58
CA GLY A 103 -12.33 7.09 -8.74
C GLY A 103 -11.72 6.63 -10.09
N PHE A 104 -11.41 5.35 -10.25
CA PHE A 104 -10.74 4.84 -11.48
C PHE A 104 -11.71 4.43 -12.60
N ARG A 105 -13.01 4.54 -12.36
CA ARG A 105 -14.09 4.25 -13.32
C ARG A 105 -14.61 5.53 -13.99
N ALA A 106 -13.81 6.60 -13.93
CA ALA A 106 -14.25 7.94 -14.31
C ALA A 106 -14.53 8.07 -15.81
N GLU A 107 -14.00 7.18 -16.64
CA GLU A 107 -14.33 7.08 -18.08
C GLU A 107 -15.82 6.90 -18.36
N TYR A 108 -16.59 6.28 -17.45
CA TYR A 108 -18.03 6.10 -17.62
C TYR A 108 -18.85 7.32 -17.20
N SER A 109 -18.23 8.36 -16.64
CA SER A 109 -18.95 9.53 -16.10
C SER A 109 -19.77 10.28 -17.15
N PRO A 110 -19.26 10.56 -18.38
CA PRO A 110 -20.05 11.26 -19.40
C PRO A 110 -21.32 10.49 -19.76
N ALA A 111 -21.20 9.18 -20.03
CA ALA A 111 -22.34 8.32 -20.36
C ALA A 111 -23.33 8.21 -19.19
N PHE A 112 -22.83 8.12 -17.95
CA PHE A 112 -23.64 8.00 -16.75
C PHE A 112 -24.47 9.25 -16.45
N PHE A 113 -23.85 10.43 -16.49
CA PHE A 113 -24.54 11.68 -16.18
C PHE A 113 -25.35 12.22 -17.37
N GLY A 114 -24.98 11.83 -18.59
CA GLY A 114 -25.49 12.43 -19.81
C GLY A 114 -25.01 13.87 -20.00
N GLU A 115 -25.23 14.40 -21.20
CA GLU A 115 -24.72 15.71 -21.63
C GLU A 115 -25.07 16.85 -20.65
N VAL A 116 -26.32 16.91 -20.20
CA VAL A 116 -26.82 18.01 -19.36
C VAL A 116 -26.15 18.03 -17.99
N LEU A 117 -26.29 16.95 -17.21
CA LEU A 117 -25.74 16.91 -15.86
C LEU A 117 -24.21 16.89 -15.88
N TYR A 118 -23.60 16.23 -16.87
CA TYR A 118 -22.15 16.27 -17.04
C TYR A 118 -21.68 17.70 -17.30
N GLY A 119 -22.36 18.46 -18.16
CA GLY A 119 -22.09 19.88 -18.40
C GLY A 119 -22.18 20.74 -17.13
N GLU A 120 -23.19 20.53 -16.30
CA GLU A 120 -23.32 21.24 -15.01
C GLU A 120 -22.19 20.91 -14.03
N LEU A 121 -21.77 19.64 -13.97
CA LEU A 121 -20.61 19.24 -13.17
C LEU A 121 -19.32 19.93 -13.65
N ARG A 122 -19.14 20.06 -14.96
CA ARG A 122 -17.99 20.77 -15.55
C ARG A 122 -17.99 22.26 -15.21
N LYS A 123 -19.17 22.91 -15.18
CA LYS A 123 -19.33 24.31 -14.73
C LYS A 123 -18.92 24.48 -13.27
N ILE A 124 -19.42 23.61 -12.39
CA ILE A 124 -19.06 23.60 -10.97
C ILE A 124 -17.55 23.41 -10.82
N LYS A 125 -16.97 22.43 -11.53
CA LYS A 125 -15.52 22.17 -11.51
C LYS A 125 -14.71 23.39 -11.97
N ALA A 126 -15.16 24.10 -13.00
CA ALA A 126 -14.50 25.31 -13.49
C ALA A 126 -14.51 26.45 -12.46
N ALA A 127 -15.61 26.62 -11.72
CA ALA A 127 -15.73 27.66 -10.70
C ALA A 127 -14.73 27.46 -9.53
N PHE A 128 -14.47 26.22 -9.12
CA PHE A 128 -13.59 25.91 -7.97
C PHE A 128 -12.16 25.48 -8.36
N ASP A 129 -11.94 25.05 -9.61
CA ASP A 129 -10.65 24.56 -10.10
C ASP A 129 -10.46 24.85 -11.60
N PRO A 130 -10.37 26.15 -11.99
CA PRO A 130 -10.30 26.57 -13.39
C PRO A 130 -9.07 26.07 -14.13
N HIS A 131 -8.02 25.65 -13.40
CA HIS A 131 -6.77 25.14 -13.97
C HIS A 131 -6.63 23.62 -13.82
N ASN A 132 -7.70 22.92 -13.43
CA ASN A 132 -7.75 21.45 -13.30
C ASN A 132 -6.61 20.84 -12.44
N ARG A 133 -6.26 21.50 -11.33
CA ARG A 133 -5.18 21.09 -10.42
C ARG A 133 -5.64 20.10 -9.36
N LEU A 134 -6.92 20.10 -9.02
CA LEU A 134 -7.50 19.29 -7.96
C LEU A 134 -7.97 17.94 -8.53
N ASN A 135 -7.12 16.92 -8.44
CA ASN A 135 -7.42 15.53 -8.78
C ASN A 135 -7.91 15.32 -10.24
N PRO A 136 -7.11 15.73 -11.24
CA PRO A 136 -7.49 15.64 -12.65
C PRO A 136 -7.78 14.20 -13.11
N GLY A 137 -8.64 14.08 -14.13
CA GLY A 137 -9.07 12.80 -14.69
C GLY A 137 -10.10 12.05 -13.83
N LYS A 138 -10.68 12.70 -12.80
CA LYS A 138 -11.70 12.13 -11.91
C LYS A 138 -13.00 12.93 -12.03
N ILE A 139 -14.14 12.23 -12.07
CA ILE A 139 -15.50 12.79 -12.20
C ILE A 139 -15.70 13.58 -13.51
N CYS A 140 -15.10 14.76 -13.65
CA CYS A 140 -15.15 15.59 -14.85
C CYS A 140 -13.99 16.61 -14.88
N PRO A 141 -13.57 17.07 -16.07
CA PRO A 141 -12.69 18.24 -16.21
C PRO A 141 -13.50 19.55 -16.10
N PRO A 142 -12.87 20.70 -15.80
CA PRO A 142 -13.57 21.98 -15.84
C PRO A 142 -14.09 22.30 -17.24
N GLN A 143 -15.19 23.05 -17.33
CA GLN A 143 -15.73 23.54 -18.59
C GLN A 143 -14.66 24.36 -19.34
N GLY A 144 -14.55 24.15 -20.66
CA GLY A 144 -13.55 24.82 -21.51
C GLY A 144 -12.19 24.13 -21.55
N ILE A 145 -11.96 23.10 -20.72
CA ILE A 145 -10.78 22.23 -20.81
C ILE A 145 -11.23 20.82 -21.17
N GLU A 146 -10.73 20.32 -22.30
CA GLU A 146 -10.87 18.93 -22.71
C GLU A 146 -9.68 18.14 -22.17
N ALA A 147 -9.85 17.52 -21.01
CA ALA A 147 -8.84 16.65 -20.40
C ALA A 147 -9.35 15.20 -20.33
N PRO A 148 -8.47 14.21 -20.56
CA PRO A 148 -8.88 12.81 -20.57
C PRO A 148 -9.32 12.33 -19.19
N MET A 149 -10.39 11.54 -19.17
CA MET A 149 -10.83 10.84 -17.97
C MET A 149 -9.92 9.65 -17.67
N MET A 150 -9.72 9.35 -16.38
CA MET A 150 -9.00 8.15 -15.97
C MET A 150 -9.78 6.91 -16.45
N LYS A 151 -9.10 6.10 -17.24
CA LYS A 151 -9.60 4.82 -17.70
C LYS A 151 -9.36 3.70 -16.69
N VAL A 152 -10.22 2.70 -16.72
CA VAL A 152 -10.13 1.47 -15.92
C VAL A 152 -8.90 0.66 -16.32
N ASP A 153 -8.47 0.72 -17.57
CA ASP A 153 -7.26 0.05 -18.09
C ASP A 153 -5.96 0.84 -17.85
N ALA A 154 -6.02 2.03 -17.23
CA ALA A 154 -4.83 2.83 -16.90
C ALA A 154 -3.83 2.03 -16.04
N VAL A 155 -2.54 2.38 -16.14
CA VAL A 155 -1.46 1.69 -15.41
C VAL A 155 -1.76 1.62 -13.91
N LYS A 156 -1.76 0.40 -13.38
CA LYS A 156 -2.05 0.13 -11.97
C LYS A 156 -0.79 -0.28 -11.22
N ARG A 157 -0.92 -0.40 -9.90
CA ARG A 157 0.11 -0.94 -9.01
C ARG A 157 0.65 -2.30 -9.52
N GLY A 158 -0.24 -3.18 -9.98
CA GLY A 158 0.12 -4.51 -10.45
C GLY A 158 1.09 -4.53 -11.65
N THR A 159 1.04 -3.50 -12.51
CA THR A 159 1.97 -3.31 -13.64
C THR A 159 3.42 -3.09 -13.17
N TRP A 160 3.60 -2.43 -12.03
CA TRP A 160 4.91 -2.21 -11.42
C TRP A 160 5.33 -3.39 -10.55
N ASP A 161 4.40 -3.91 -9.74
CA ASP A 161 4.68 -5.04 -8.84
C ASP A 161 5.13 -6.29 -9.60
N ARG A 162 4.61 -6.55 -10.81
CA ARG A 162 5.01 -7.73 -11.62
C ARG A 162 6.46 -7.71 -12.10
N GLN A 163 7.10 -6.54 -12.14
CA GLN A 163 8.53 -6.40 -12.48
C GLN A 163 9.43 -6.94 -11.35
N ILE A 164 8.89 -7.11 -10.14
CA ILE A 164 9.59 -7.74 -9.02
C ILE A 164 9.54 -9.27 -9.21
N PRO A 165 10.69 -9.98 -9.19
CA PRO A 165 10.74 -11.43 -9.35
C PRO A 165 9.79 -12.14 -8.39
N LEU A 166 9.12 -13.20 -8.87
CA LEU A 166 8.09 -13.91 -8.10
C LEU A 166 8.60 -14.40 -6.74
N ALA A 167 9.83 -14.96 -6.69
CA ALA A 167 10.45 -15.43 -5.46
C ALA A 167 10.63 -14.29 -4.42
N VAL A 168 11.00 -13.09 -4.88
CA VAL A 168 11.10 -11.90 -4.01
C VAL A 168 9.72 -11.50 -3.51
N ARG A 169 8.70 -11.46 -4.36
CA ARG A 169 7.32 -11.13 -3.94
C ARG A 169 6.77 -12.11 -2.90
N GLN A 170 7.05 -13.40 -3.06
CA GLN A 170 6.59 -14.47 -2.16
C GLN A 170 7.27 -14.47 -0.80
N THR A 171 8.47 -13.90 -0.69
CA THR A 171 9.22 -13.82 0.57
C THR A 171 9.07 -12.46 1.24
N TRP A 172 8.91 -11.38 0.49
CA TRP A 172 8.65 -10.03 1.00
C TRP A 172 7.16 -9.71 1.19
N ARG A 173 6.36 -10.72 1.58
CA ARG A 173 4.88 -10.63 1.64
C ARG A 173 4.39 -9.43 2.43
N GLY A 174 5.01 -9.09 3.56
CA GLY A 174 4.60 -7.95 4.37
C GLY A 174 4.45 -6.66 3.56
N ALA A 175 5.43 -6.30 2.73
CA ALA A 175 5.33 -5.12 1.88
C ALA A 175 4.37 -5.33 0.69
N MET A 176 4.40 -6.52 0.08
CA MET A 176 3.59 -6.84 -1.11
C MET A 176 2.08 -6.91 -0.83
N GLU A 177 1.69 -7.31 0.38
CA GLU A 177 0.29 -7.54 0.74
C GLU A 177 -0.50 -6.27 1.01
N CYS A 178 0.15 -5.11 1.13
CA CYS A 178 -0.56 -3.85 1.34
C CYS A 178 -1.55 -3.57 0.19
N ASN A 179 -2.84 -3.84 0.44
CA ASN A 179 -3.89 -3.64 -0.57
C ASN A 179 -4.24 -2.17 -0.81
N GLY A 180 -3.77 -1.26 0.04
CA GLY A 180 -3.97 0.18 -0.11
C GLY A 180 -5.23 0.75 0.54
N ASN A 181 -5.92 0.01 1.42
CA ASN A 181 -7.16 0.44 2.10
C ASN A 181 -7.07 1.79 2.86
N GLY A 182 -5.86 2.24 3.22
CA GLY A 182 -5.65 3.55 3.81
C GLY A 182 -6.13 3.71 5.26
N LEU A 183 -6.55 2.63 5.96
CA LEU A 183 -6.94 2.68 7.38
C LEU A 183 -5.84 3.25 8.26
N CYS A 184 -4.58 3.09 7.84
CA CYS A 184 -3.44 3.65 8.53
C CYS A 184 -3.35 5.17 8.49
N PHE A 185 -4.10 5.86 7.64
CA PHE A 185 -4.25 7.32 7.66
C PHE A 185 -5.27 7.74 8.73
N ASN A 186 -5.07 7.22 9.94
CA ASN A 186 -5.89 7.52 11.10
C ASN A 186 -5.29 8.70 11.87
N PHE A 187 -6.12 9.69 12.22
CA PHE A 187 -5.73 10.88 12.99
C PHE A 187 -6.06 10.79 14.49
N ASP A 188 -6.76 9.74 14.91
CA ASP A 188 -7.07 9.51 16.34
C ASP A 188 -5.79 9.34 17.15
N ALA A 189 -5.54 10.26 18.08
CA ALA A 189 -4.37 10.26 18.95
C ALA A 189 -4.23 8.99 19.81
N LYS A 190 -5.35 8.33 20.15
CA LYS A 190 -5.36 7.13 21.00
C LYS A 190 -5.04 5.85 20.24
N SER A 191 -5.15 5.86 18.91
CA SER A 191 -4.79 4.70 18.11
C SER A 191 -3.26 4.52 18.10
N PRO A 192 -2.72 3.34 18.44
CA PRO A 192 -1.28 3.10 18.44
C PRO A 192 -0.69 3.00 17.04
N MET A 193 -1.51 2.86 15.97
CA MET A 193 -0.97 2.74 14.62
C MET A 193 -0.49 4.08 14.08
N CYS A 194 0.84 4.07 13.93
CA CYS A 194 1.78 5.03 13.35
C CYS A 194 1.83 6.42 13.98
N PRO A 195 2.41 6.55 15.19
CA PRO A 195 2.69 7.84 15.82
C PRO A 195 3.55 8.75 14.93
N SER A 196 4.55 8.20 14.23
CA SER A 196 5.40 9.01 13.35
C SER A 196 4.67 9.64 12.19
N MET A 197 3.66 8.98 11.60
CA MET A 197 2.82 9.60 10.58
C MET A 197 1.95 10.71 11.18
N LYS A 198 1.39 10.51 12.37
CA LYS A 198 0.52 11.50 13.03
C LYS A 198 1.28 12.77 13.41
N ILE A 199 2.51 12.62 13.89
CA ILE A 199 3.36 13.75 14.28
C ILE A 199 3.90 14.48 13.04
N SER A 200 4.42 13.74 12.05
CA SER A 200 5.01 14.36 10.85
C SER A 200 3.99 14.85 9.83
N LEU A 201 2.74 14.36 9.91
CA LEU A 201 1.71 14.47 8.88
C LEU A 201 2.16 13.98 7.49
N ASN A 202 3.26 13.23 7.43
CA ASN A 202 3.83 12.71 6.20
C ASN A 202 3.45 11.24 6.00
N ARG A 203 2.75 10.96 4.89
CA ARG A 203 2.20 9.65 4.56
C ARG A 203 3.28 8.58 4.35
N ILE A 204 4.53 8.94 4.05
CA ILE A 204 5.63 7.97 3.93
C ILE A 204 5.89 7.22 5.24
N HIS A 205 5.58 7.84 6.39
CA HIS A 205 5.74 7.21 7.71
C HIS A 205 4.56 6.33 8.13
N SER A 206 3.53 6.19 7.28
CA SER A 206 2.46 5.22 7.48
C SER A 206 2.88 3.81 7.02
N PRO A 207 2.21 2.73 7.45
CA PRO A 207 2.44 1.38 6.92
C PRO A 207 2.24 1.32 5.40
N LYS A 208 1.23 2.01 4.86
CA LYS A 208 0.98 2.08 3.41
C LYS A 208 2.13 2.78 2.68
N GLY A 209 2.65 3.88 3.23
CA GLY A 209 3.78 4.61 2.68
C GLY A 209 5.05 3.75 2.66
N ARG A 210 5.37 3.15 3.80
CA ARG A 210 6.51 2.24 3.98
C ARG A 210 6.46 1.03 3.05
N ALA A 211 5.31 0.39 2.93
CA ALA A 211 5.12 -0.73 2.00
C ALA A 211 5.32 -0.30 0.55
N THR A 212 4.85 0.90 0.19
CA THR A 212 5.01 1.44 -1.17
C THR A 212 6.47 1.74 -1.50
N LEU A 213 7.20 2.37 -0.56
CA LEU A 213 8.63 2.62 -0.72
C LEU A 213 9.44 1.31 -0.84
N VAL A 214 9.12 0.30 -0.03
CA VAL A 214 9.80 -1.00 -0.11
C VAL A 214 9.50 -1.72 -1.43
N ARG A 215 8.25 -1.69 -1.91
CA ARG A 215 7.89 -2.25 -3.22
C ARG A 215 8.70 -1.61 -4.35
N GLU A 216 8.73 -0.28 -4.37
CA GLU A 216 9.48 0.45 -5.38
C GLU A 216 10.98 0.18 -5.28
N TRP A 217 11.51 0.08 -4.06
CA TRP A 217 12.90 -0.29 -3.84
C TRP A 217 13.24 -1.69 -4.37
N LEU A 218 12.38 -2.68 -4.12
CA LEU A 218 12.55 -4.03 -4.67
C LEU A 218 12.47 -4.04 -6.20
N ARG A 219 11.59 -3.22 -6.78
CA ARG A 219 11.48 -3.05 -8.24
C ARG A 219 12.75 -2.46 -8.83
N LEU A 220 13.29 -1.39 -8.23
CA LEU A 220 14.53 -0.75 -8.65
C LEU A 220 15.77 -1.63 -8.45
N LEU A 221 15.76 -2.53 -7.46
CA LEU A 221 16.80 -3.57 -7.33
C LEU A 221 16.73 -4.58 -8.47
N ALA A 222 15.52 -5.06 -8.80
CA ALA A 222 15.31 -6.00 -9.89
C ALA A 222 15.72 -5.39 -11.24
N ASP A 223 15.37 -4.12 -11.50
CA ASP A 223 15.76 -3.35 -12.68
C ASP A 223 17.29 -3.27 -12.86
N ARG A 224 18.03 -3.20 -11.74
CA ARG A 224 19.50 -3.20 -11.72
C ARG A 224 20.12 -4.60 -11.68
N GLY A 225 19.32 -5.66 -11.80
CA GLY A 225 19.80 -7.05 -11.73
C GLY A 225 20.29 -7.48 -10.35
N VAL A 226 19.89 -6.79 -9.27
CA VAL A 226 20.28 -7.10 -7.90
C VAL A 226 19.22 -7.97 -7.23
N ASP A 227 19.58 -9.20 -6.86
CA ASP A 227 18.69 -10.10 -6.12
C ASP A 227 18.86 -9.91 -4.60
N PRO A 228 17.84 -9.36 -3.90
CA PRO A 228 17.89 -9.17 -2.45
C PRO A 228 17.95 -10.51 -1.68
N LEU A 229 17.38 -11.59 -2.21
CA LEU A 229 17.37 -12.89 -1.52
C LEU A 229 18.74 -13.55 -1.55
N LYS A 230 19.44 -13.42 -2.68
CA LYS A 230 20.84 -13.84 -2.77
C LYS A 230 21.71 -13.07 -1.78
N LEU A 231 21.54 -11.75 -1.70
CA LEU A 231 22.24 -10.91 -0.73
C LEU A 231 21.94 -11.34 0.71
N GLU A 232 20.68 -11.59 1.06
CA GLU A 232 20.29 -12.06 2.40
C GLU A 232 20.96 -13.39 2.77
N LYS A 233 21.04 -14.35 1.84
CA LYS A 233 21.65 -15.66 2.06
C LYS A 233 23.17 -15.60 2.23
N GLU A 234 23.85 -14.74 1.47
CA GLU A 234 25.32 -14.62 1.52
C GLU A 234 25.83 -13.84 2.74
N LEU A 235 24.95 -13.10 3.44
CA LEU A 235 25.36 -12.21 4.54
C LEU A 235 25.96 -12.91 5.76
N PRO A 236 25.38 -14.01 6.29
CA PRO A 236 25.94 -14.73 7.43
C PRO A 236 27.33 -15.33 7.15
N GLU A 237 27.60 -15.69 5.90
CA GLU A 237 28.84 -16.37 5.49
C GLU A 237 29.99 -15.39 5.25
N LYS A 238 29.68 -14.14 4.89
CA LYS A 238 30.68 -13.12 4.55
C LYS A 238 31.21 -12.43 5.81
N ARG A 239 32.45 -12.77 6.21
CA ARG A 239 33.22 -11.93 7.16
C ARG A 239 33.48 -10.55 6.56
N ALA A 240 33.48 -9.52 7.39
CA ALA A 240 33.75 -8.15 6.96
C ALA A 240 35.18 -8.05 6.38
N SER A 241 35.29 -7.89 5.06
CA SER A 241 36.57 -7.69 4.40
C SER A 241 36.97 -6.20 4.39
N LEU A 242 38.27 -5.91 4.35
CA LEU A 242 38.77 -4.54 4.21
C LEU A 242 38.20 -3.86 2.96
N ARG A 243 38.05 -4.60 1.86
CA ARG A 243 37.41 -4.10 0.62
C ARG A 243 35.96 -3.69 0.86
N THR A 244 35.19 -4.50 1.58
CA THR A 244 33.79 -4.18 1.93
C THR A 244 33.71 -2.93 2.81
N LEU A 245 34.63 -2.78 3.77
CA LEU A 245 34.68 -1.60 4.64
C LEU A 245 35.02 -0.32 3.85
N ILE A 246 36.00 -0.38 2.95
CA ILE A 246 36.36 0.74 2.06
C ILE A 246 35.17 1.12 1.19
N ALA A 247 34.50 0.15 0.57
CA ALA A 247 33.32 0.39 -0.28
C ALA A 247 32.18 1.06 0.51
N ARG A 248 31.86 0.58 1.72
CA ARG A 248 30.84 1.19 2.59
C ARG A 248 31.20 2.61 3.00
N THR A 249 32.47 2.86 3.32
CA THR A 249 32.98 4.18 3.70
C THR A 249 32.85 5.15 2.53
N ARG A 250 33.27 4.73 1.34
CA ARG A 250 33.12 5.50 0.10
C ARG A 250 31.65 5.84 -0.16
N ASN A 251 30.75 4.86 -0.19
CA ASN A 251 29.33 5.09 -0.42
C ASN A 251 28.69 6.03 0.62
N SER A 252 29.12 5.91 1.89
CA SER A 252 28.63 6.78 2.96
C SER A 252 29.15 8.22 2.82
N TRP A 253 30.35 8.40 2.28
CA TRP A 253 30.90 9.71 1.94
C TRP A 253 30.16 10.34 0.74
N HIS A 254 29.88 9.58 -0.32
CA HIS A 254 29.09 10.04 -1.48
C HIS A 254 27.69 10.50 -1.07
N LYS A 255 27.03 9.73 -0.20
CA LYS A 255 25.77 10.15 0.42
C LYS A 255 25.89 11.54 1.09
N ARG A 256 26.95 11.76 1.87
CA ARG A 256 27.17 13.05 2.56
C ARG A 256 27.44 14.20 1.58
N LYS A 257 27.93 13.90 0.38
CA LYS A 257 28.14 14.86 -0.71
C LYS A 257 26.86 15.16 -1.51
N GLY A 258 25.74 14.49 -1.22
CA GLY A 258 24.45 14.73 -1.87
C GLY A 258 24.15 13.82 -3.05
N GLU A 259 24.91 12.73 -3.25
CA GLU A 259 24.59 11.75 -4.29
C GLU A 259 23.27 11.03 -3.97
N TYR A 260 22.35 11.04 -4.93
CA TYR A 260 21.00 10.52 -4.74
C TYR A 260 20.96 8.98 -4.85
N ASP A 261 20.38 8.33 -3.84
CA ASP A 261 20.01 6.92 -3.85
C ASP A 261 18.65 6.77 -3.17
N PHE A 262 17.68 6.20 -3.89
CA PHE A 262 16.32 5.94 -3.40
C PHE A 262 16.31 5.14 -2.08
N SER A 263 17.33 4.31 -1.83
CA SER A 263 17.50 3.58 -0.56
C SER A 263 17.52 4.52 0.66
N HIS A 264 17.89 5.80 0.49
CA HIS A 264 17.86 6.78 1.56
C HIS A 264 16.45 7.23 1.95
N GLU A 265 15.52 7.34 1.00
CA GLU A 265 14.11 7.63 1.27
C GLU A 265 13.44 6.47 2.01
N VAL A 266 13.73 5.24 1.59
CA VAL A 266 13.25 4.03 2.29
C VAL A 266 13.81 4.00 3.72
N LYS A 267 15.12 4.29 3.89
CA LYS A 267 15.76 4.36 5.20
C LYS A 267 15.13 5.42 6.09
N GLU A 268 14.79 6.59 5.56
CA GLU A 268 14.10 7.65 6.30
C GLU A 268 12.73 7.17 6.81
N ALA A 269 11.91 6.61 5.92
CA ALA A 269 10.60 6.09 6.28
C ALA A 269 10.67 4.97 7.33
N MET A 270 11.67 4.08 7.22
CA MET A 270 11.92 3.00 8.20
C MET A 270 12.51 3.49 9.52
N SER A 271 13.26 4.60 9.52
CA SER A 271 13.85 5.17 10.73
C SER A 271 12.76 5.66 11.70
N GLY A 272 11.64 6.17 11.18
CA GLY A 272 10.47 6.55 11.99
C GLY A 272 9.63 5.37 12.51
N CYS A 273 10.04 4.12 12.29
CA CYS A 273 9.33 2.93 12.78
C CYS A 273 9.84 2.52 14.17
N LEU A 274 8.95 2.55 15.16
CA LEU A 274 9.22 2.04 16.52
C LEU A 274 9.13 0.51 16.65
N ALA A 275 8.85 -0.19 15.55
CA ALA A 275 8.65 -1.64 15.53
C ALA A 275 7.56 -2.18 16.49
N CYS A 276 6.60 -1.35 16.92
CA CYS A 276 5.57 -1.68 17.93
C CYS A 276 4.52 -2.72 17.50
N LYS A 277 4.58 -3.27 16.28
CA LYS A 277 3.62 -4.25 15.71
C LYS A 277 2.14 -3.85 15.68
N ALA A 278 1.78 -2.59 15.96
CA ALA A 278 0.40 -2.12 15.86
C ALA A 278 -0.19 -2.27 14.45
N CYS A 279 0.64 -2.14 13.41
CA CYS A 279 0.22 -2.37 12.02
C CYS A 279 -0.17 -3.82 11.75
N THR A 280 0.49 -4.79 12.38
CA THR A 280 0.22 -6.22 12.20
C THR A 280 -1.13 -6.61 12.82
N THR A 281 -1.53 -5.95 13.92
CA THR A 281 -2.77 -6.29 14.65
C THR A 281 -3.97 -5.47 14.19
N GLN A 282 -3.80 -4.17 13.94
CA GLN A 282 -4.92 -3.27 13.63
C GLN A 282 -5.19 -3.11 12.13
N CYS A 283 -4.24 -3.44 11.26
CA CYS A 283 -4.49 -3.44 9.82
C CYS A 283 -5.28 -4.70 9.49
N PRO A 284 -6.40 -4.61 8.74
CA PRO A 284 -7.17 -5.79 8.38
C PRO A 284 -6.41 -6.79 7.49
N ILE A 285 -5.37 -6.30 6.79
CA ILE A 285 -4.46 -7.11 5.96
C ILE A 285 -3.23 -7.60 6.74
N LYS A 286 -3.14 -7.25 8.03
CA LYS A 286 -2.06 -7.70 8.94
C LYS A 286 -0.65 -7.42 8.42
N ILE A 287 -0.45 -6.24 7.83
CA ILE A 287 0.85 -5.82 7.32
C ILE A 287 1.90 -5.77 8.44
N ASP A 288 3.04 -6.43 8.22
CA ASP A 288 4.17 -6.44 9.16
C ASP A 288 5.30 -5.52 8.69
N VAL A 289 5.22 -4.24 9.10
CA VAL A 289 6.30 -3.26 8.88
C VAL A 289 7.58 -3.57 9.63
N PRO A 290 7.54 -3.98 10.91
CA PRO A 290 8.74 -4.40 11.63
C PRO A 290 9.58 -5.44 10.88
N GLU A 291 8.93 -6.45 10.28
CA GLU A 291 9.58 -7.54 9.54
C GLU A 291 10.33 -7.03 8.30
N PHE A 292 9.65 -6.35 7.36
CA PHE A 292 10.35 -5.87 6.17
C PHE A 292 11.34 -4.74 6.49
N ARG A 293 11.16 -4.02 7.60
CA ARG A 293 12.13 -3.03 8.08
C ARG A 293 13.45 -3.68 8.48
N SER A 294 13.42 -4.75 9.27
CA SER A 294 14.64 -5.40 9.74
C SER A 294 15.46 -5.92 8.56
N ARG A 295 14.79 -6.59 7.61
CA ARG A 295 15.37 -7.07 6.35
C ARG A 295 15.95 -5.93 5.51
N PHE A 296 15.19 -4.86 5.30
CA PHE A 296 15.67 -3.69 4.58
C PHE A 296 16.91 -3.09 5.25
N LEU A 297 16.90 -2.87 6.57
CA LEU A 297 18.04 -2.27 7.27
C LEU A 297 19.27 -3.16 7.22
N GLN A 298 19.10 -4.49 7.28
CA GLN A 298 20.18 -5.44 7.11
C GLN A 298 20.83 -5.27 5.74
N LEU A 299 20.03 -5.23 4.67
CA LEU A 299 20.50 -5.02 3.29
C LEU A 299 21.11 -3.62 3.10
N TYR A 300 20.49 -2.58 3.65
CA TYR A 300 20.98 -1.19 3.57
C TYR A 300 22.39 -1.05 4.15
N HIS A 301 22.66 -1.67 5.31
CA HIS A 301 23.97 -1.61 5.96
C HIS A 301 25.02 -2.56 5.37
N THR A 302 24.66 -3.34 4.33
CA THR A 302 25.66 -3.99 3.49
C THR A 302 26.38 -3.01 2.58
N ARG A 303 25.67 -1.94 2.16
CA ARG A 303 26.13 -0.91 1.23
C ARG A 303 26.64 0.35 1.93
N TYR A 304 26.04 0.71 3.07
CA TYR A 304 26.34 1.91 3.84
C TYR A 304 26.88 1.59 5.23
N LEU A 305 27.71 2.47 5.79
CA LEU A 305 28.20 2.32 7.16
C LEU A 305 27.02 2.34 8.15
N ARG A 306 27.11 1.47 9.16
CA ARG A 306 26.18 1.46 10.28
C ARG A 306 26.65 2.49 11.33
N PRO A 307 25.73 3.29 11.91
CA PRO A 307 26.09 4.22 12.97
C PRO A 307 26.77 3.53 14.15
N VAL A 308 27.80 4.16 14.73
CA VAL A 308 28.55 3.61 15.88
C VAL A 308 27.62 3.31 17.06
N ARG A 309 26.61 4.16 17.30
CA ARG A 309 25.60 3.95 18.35
C ARG A 309 24.88 2.60 18.25
N ASP A 310 24.65 2.09 17.05
CA ASP A 310 23.95 0.81 16.86
C ASP A 310 24.84 -0.34 17.35
N HIS A 311 26.16 -0.24 17.12
CA HIS A 311 27.13 -1.22 17.61
C HIS A 311 27.28 -1.16 19.13
N LEU A 312 27.32 0.04 19.70
CA LEU A 312 27.36 0.21 21.16
C LEU A 312 26.13 -0.42 21.80
N VAL A 313 24.92 -0.07 21.36
CA VAL A 313 23.68 -0.66 21.90
C VAL A 313 23.65 -2.18 21.73
N ALA A 314 24.10 -2.71 20.58
CA ALA A 314 24.13 -4.16 20.35
C ALA A 314 25.07 -4.93 21.29
N THR A 315 26.13 -4.27 21.79
CA THR A 315 27.11 -4.89 22.70
C THR A 315 26.90 -4.51 24.17
N VAL A 316 25.77 -3.88 24.50
CA VAL A 316 25.51 -3.36 25.86
C VAL A 316 25.63 -4.43 26.93
N GLU A 317 25.14 -5.64 26.68
CA GLU A 317 25.22 -6.76 27.64
C GLU A 317 26.66 -7.17 27.93
N THR A 318 27.57 -7.00 26.96
CA THR A 318 28.98 -7.38 27.12
C THR A 318 29.74 -6.37 27.98
N TYR A 319 29.49 -5.06 27.83
CA TYR A 319 30.23 -4.03 28.57
C TYR A 319 29.49 -3.48 29.79
N ALA A 320 28.18 -3.64 29.90
CA ALA A 320 27.40 -3.12 31.03
C ALA A 320 27.90 -3.62 32.40
N PRO A 321 28.26 -4.91 32.60
CA PRO A 321 28.82 -5.37 33.87
C PRO A 321 30.15 -4.68 34.22
N LEU A 322 31.02 -4.46 33.23
CA LEU A 322 32.30 -3.77 33.42
C LEU A 322 32.10 -2.28 33.75
N MET A 323 31.13 -1.63 33.12
CA MET A 323 30.80 -0.22 33.41
C MET A 323 30.14 -0.06 34.78
N ALA A 324 29.26 -0.99 35.17
CA ALA A 324 28.67 -1.02 36.51
C ALA A 324 29.74 -1.19 37.61
N ALA A 325 30.77 -1.99 37.36
CA ALA A 325 31.87 -2.21 38.30
C ALA A 325 32.86 -1.03 38.39
N ARG A 326 33.13 -0.33 37.27
CA ARG A 326 34.18 0.71 37.19
C ARG A 326 33.68 2.15 37.28
N ALA A 327 32.43 2.41 36.91
CA ALA A 327 31.85 3.75 36.92
C ALA A 327 30.34 3.72 37.26
N PRO A 328 29.97 3.21 38.45
CA PRO A 328 28.57 3.04 38.85
C PRO A 328 27.79 4.37 38.76
N LYS A 329 28.40 5.50 39.19
CA LYS A 329 27.77 6.83 39.16
C LYS A 329 27.35 7.31 37.78
N THR A 330 28.00 6.86 36.70
CA THR A 330 27.64 7.24 35.32
C THR A 330 26.67 6.26 34.67
N PHE A 331 26.56 5.03 35.18
CA PHE A 331 25.71 3.98 34.63
C PHE A 331 24.32 3.96 35.27
N THR A 332 24.21 4.29 36.57
CA THR A 332 22.94 4.36 37.31
C THR A 332 22.36 5.78 37.42
N ALA A 333 22.81 6.70 36.57
CA ALA A 333 22.41 8.12 36.64
C ALA A 333 20.93 8.40 36.26
N ASP A 334 20.14 7.38 35.94
CA ASP A 334 18.68 7.44 35.92
C ASP A 334 18.12 6.29 36.76
N GLY A 335 17.79 6.54 38.04
CA GLY A 335 17.04 5.59 38.84
C GLY A 335 17.33 5.60 40.34
N ALA A 336 16.82 6.60 41.04
CA ALA A 336 16.41 6.42 42.43
C ALA A 336 15.25 5.41 42.48
N CYS A 337 15.54 4.11 42.46
CA CYS A 337 14.55 3.05 42.71
C CYS A 337 15.25 1.74 43.08
N ALA A 338 15.95 1.70 44.21
CA ALA A 338 16.42 0.45 44.81
C ALA A 338 16.81 0.65 46.28
N LYS A 339 15.87 1.14 47.10
CA LYS A 339 15.85 0.90 48.55
C LYS A 339 14.38 0.85 48.94
N ASP A 340 13.98 -0.27 49.53
CA ASP A 340 12.66 -0.64 50.09
C ASP A 340 11.94 -1.74 49.30
N LEU A 341 12.51 -2.95 49.38
CA LEU A 341 11.81 -4.23 49.52
C LEU A 341 12.67 -5.19 50.34
#